data_AF-A0A3P7JW37-F1
#
_entry.id   AF-A0A3P7JW37-F1
#
_cell.length_a   1.000
_cell.length_b   1.000
_cell.length_c   1.000
_cell.angle_alpha   90.00
_cell.angle_beta   90.00
_cell.angle_gamma   90.00
#
_symmetry.space_group_name_H-M   'P 1'
#
loop_
_entity.id
_entity.type
_entity.pdbx_description
1 polymer ?
#
loop_
_entity_poly.entity_id
_entity_poly.type
_entity_poly.pdbx_seq_one_letter_code
_entity_poly.pdbx_strand_id
1 'polypeptide(L)'
;MKENILEQISEYFSKWRPLDPDHLIYGVDLMKEWRDILVDAENVSMFTDRLSAYDRLLWEGWLPSLRRASLSWDPRDHMEPMLRIIEIWLPVLPEWMKENILEQVIIPRIDDRVSSWDPLTDSVPIHSWLVPWLAVLGDRLQPVLAPIRQKLAKALRLWNPTDHRLFFSTIGDTFSAMAILKPWCGVWTPATMSAFLAQNVVPKKCLDTVNLNPRENKKYEEWYSCMLWIGMISPDTMASVVTKYFFPRWYAALCQWLDSPRAILNEVKMWYREWEQRIPPQIRDYPTIKENLRRGMVALMESSQGLRVSTGPPPPPLTQGVPPPPPPAAMRPGLGVPMNPQLSLKEILERMAAQHDLTHIPQRD
;
A
#
# COMPACT_ATOMS: atom_id res chain seq x y z
N MET A 1 -34.23 45.44 -5.93
CA MET A 1 -33.11 45.60 -4.98
C MET A 1 -32.23 44.35 -4.90
N LYS A 2 -32.79 43.14 -4.73
CA LYS A 2 -32.01 41.88 -4.72
C LYS A 2 -31.24 41.58 -6.02
N GLU A 3 -31.83 41.85 -7.19
CA GLU A 3 -31.17 41.64 -8.50
C GLU A 3 -29.94 42.55 -8.69
N ASN A 4 -30.01 43.81 -8.24
CA ASN A 4 -28.90 44.78 -8.35
C ASN A 4 -27.66 44.35 -7.52
N ILE A 5 -27.86 43.78 -6.32
CA ILE A 5 -26.74 43.33 -5.48
C ILE A 5 -26.03 42.12 -6.10
N LEU A 6 -26.80 41.17 -6.64
CA LEU A 6 -26.22 40.00 -7.29
C LEU A 6 -25.39 40.40 -8.53
N GLU A 7 -25.90 41.32 -9.35
CA GLU A 7 -25.17 41.86 -10.50
C GLU A 7 -23.86 42.53 -10.06
N GLN A 8 -23.89 43.34 -9.01
CA GLN A 8 -22.69 43.98 -8.45
C GLN A 8 -21.66 42.96 -7.93
N ILE A 9 -22.12 41.92 -7.22
CA ILE A 9 -21.26 40.85 -6.71
C ILE A 9 -20.66 40.04 -7.87
N SER A 10 -21.44 39.74 -8.90
CA SER A 10 -20.98 39.07 -10.11
C SER A 10 -19.93 39.91 -10.85
N GLU A 11 -20.15 41.21 -11.01
CA GLU A 11 -19.17 42.12 -11.61
C GLU A 11 -17.89 42.20 -10.75
N TYR A 12 -18.03 42.28 -9.43
CA TYR A 12 -16.89 42.30 -8.50
C TYR A 12 -16.03 41.04 -8.63
N PHE A 13 -16.65 39.85 -8.64
CA PHE A 13 -15.91 38.59 -8.82
C PHE A 13 -15.49 38.31 -10.26
N SER A 14 -15.98 39.04 -11.26
CA SER A 14 -15.46 38.96 -12.63
C SER A 14 -14.01 39.45 -12.76
N LYS A 15 -13.59 40.34 -11.85
CA LYS A 15 -12.22 40.89 -11.75
C LYS A 15 -11.30 39.99 -10.92
N TRP A 16 -11.86 39.04 -10.18
CA TRP A 16 -11.11 38.09 -9.37
C TRP A 16 -10.32 37.12 -10.25
N ARG A 17 -9.06 36.90 -9.90
CA ARG A 17 -8.16 35.93 -10.55
C ARG A 17 -7.74 34.91 -9.50
N PRO A 18 -8.48 33.80 -9.34
CA PRO A 18 -8.26 32.90 -8.21
C PRO A 18 -6.80 32.42 -8.12
N LEU A 19 -6.22 31.98 -9.23
CA LEU A 19 -4.86 31.40 -9.27
C LEU A 19 -3.71 32.41 -9.16
N ASP A 20 -4.02 33.71 -9.07
CA ASP A 20 -3.02 34.76 -8.89
C ASP A 20 -2.69 34.90 -7.39
N PRO A 21 -1.42 34.77 -6.97
CA PRO A 21 -1.01 34.88 -5.57
C PRO A 21 -1.48 36.17 -4.88
N ASP A 22 -1.58 37.28 -5.62
CA ASP A 22 -2.00 38.57 -5.07
C ASP A 22 -3.52 38.63 -4.82
N HIS A 23 -4.29 37.69 -5.38
CA HIS A 23 -5.76 37.65 -5.33
C HIS A 23 -6.31 36.51 -4.45
N LEU A 24 -5.47 35.81 -3.68
CA LEU A 24 -5.89 34.65 -2.86
C LEU A 24 -6.98 35.00 -1.83
N ILE A 25 -6.93 36.20 -1.24
CA ILE A 25 -7.90 36.67 -0.22
C ILE A 25 -8.99 37.58 -0.79
N TYR A 26 -9.01 37.78 -2.11
CA TYR A 26 -9.91 38.73 -2.76
C TYR A 26 -11.38 38.38 -2.48
N GLY A 27 -12.13 39.32 -1.91
CA GLY A 27 -13.56 39.15 -1.62
C GLY A 27 -13.89 38.23 -0.45
N VAL A 28 -12.90 37.66 0.25
CA VAL A 28 -13.13 36.77 1.40
C VAL A 28 -13.83 37.51 2.54
N ASP A 29 -13.30 38.67 2.94
CA ASP A 29 -13.87 39.43 4.05
C ASP A 29 -15.24 40.03 3.69
N LEU A 30 -15.39 40.50 2.44
CA LEU A 30 -16.68 40.91 1.90
C LEU A 30 -17.73 39.79 2.05
N MET A 31 -17.37 38.55 1.71
CA MET A 31 -18.29 37.41 1.83
C MET A 31 -18.47 36.92 3.27
N LYS A 32 -17.58 37.27 4.22
CA LYS A 32 -17.85 37.06 5.65
C LYS A 32 -18.88 38.06 6.15
N GLU A 33 -18.73 39.34 5.82
CA GLU A 33 -19.72 40.38 6.17
C GLU A 33 -21.11 40.05 5.61
N TRP A 34 -21.19 39.64 4.34
CA TRP A 34 -22.46 39.20 3.77
C TRP A 34 -23.01 37.93 4.42
N ARG A 35 -22.16 37.06 4.95
CA ARG A 35 -22.62 35.90 5.72
C ARG A 35 -23.27 36.34 7.02
N ASP A 36 -22.60 37.21 7.76
CA ASP A 36 -23.07 37.70 9.06
C ASP A 36 -24.41 38.47 8.93
N ILE A 37 -24.64 39.12 7.78
CA ILE A 37 -25.88 39.84 7.48
C ILE A 37 -27.00 38.90 7.00
N LEU A 38 -26.70 37.90 6.18
CA LEU A 38 -27.71 37.10 5.46
C LEU A 38 -28.00 35.74 6.08
N VAL A 39 -27.12 35.25 6.95
CA VAL A 39 -27.27 33.97 7.65
C VAL A 39 -27.73 34.24 9.08
N ASP A 40 -29.04 34.29 9.28
CA ASP A 40 -29.63 34.34 10.62
C ASP A 40 -29.49 32.98 11.32
N ALA A 41 -28.89 32.97 12.51
CA ALA A 41 -28.71 31.75 13.32
C ALA A 41 -30.03 31.08 13.74
N GLU A 42 -31.15 31.82 13.74
CA GLU A 42 -32.45 31.36 14.24
C GLU A 42 -33.36 30.75 13.15
N ASN A 43 -33.04 30.95 11.86
CA ASN A 43 -33.86 30.50 10.72
C ASN A 43 -33.12 29.47 9.85
N VAL A 44 -32.54 28.44 10.47
CA VAL A 44 -32.19 27.21 9.75
C VAL A 44 -33.49 26.47 9.44
N SER A 45 -34.24 26.97 8.45
CA SER A 45 -35.38 26.25 7.90
C SER A 45 -34.85 24.95 7.30
N MET A 46 -35.04 23.86 8.04
CA MET A 46 -34.61 22.51 7.68
C MET A 46 -35.25 21.99 6.38
N PHE A 47 -36.18 22.72 5.75
CA PHE A 47 -36.86 22.30 4.54
C PHE A 47 -37.28 23.49 3.67
N THR A 48 -36.39 23.94 2.78
CA THR A 48 -36.83 24.51 1.50
C THR A 48 -35.83 24.13 0.41
N ASP A 49 -36.30 23.59 -0.71
CA ASP A 49 -35.56 23.35 -1.97
C ASP A 49 -35.01 24.65 -2.63
N ARG A 50 -34.79 25.70 -1.84
CA ARG A 50 -34.39 27.03 -2.31
C ARG A 50 -33.12 27.42 -1.59
N LEU A 51 -32.08 27.70 -2.38
CA LEU A 51 -30.82 28.29 -1.92
C LEU A 51 -31.10 29.53 -1.07
N SER A 52 -30.37 29.66 0.05
CA SER A 52 -30.38 30.88 0.88
C SER A 52 -29.93 32.10 0.05
N ALA A 53 -30.20 33.32 0.55
CA ALA A 53 -29.73 34.53 -0.14
C ALA A 53 -28.19 34.55 -0.24
N TYR A 54 -27.49 34.10 0.81
CA TYR A 54 -26.04 33.96 0.84
C TYR A 54 -25.53 32.91 -0.16
N ASP A 55 -26.18 31.75 -0.16
CA ASP A 55 -25.88 30.63 -1.06
C ASP A 55 -26.01 31.06 -2.52
N ARG A 56 -27.04 31.86 -2.85
CA ARG A 56 -27.23 32.39 -4.20
C ARG A 56 -26.12 33.35 -4.61
N LEU A 57 -25.68 34.24 -3.72
CA LEU A 57 -24.55 35.14 -4.01
C LEU A 57 -23.27 34.35 -4.32
N LEU A 58 -23.00 33.30 -3.56
CA LEU A 58 -21.85 32.43 -3.81
C LEU A 58 -22.01 31.61 -5.09
N TRP A 59 -23.19 31.03 -5.32
CA TRP A 59 -23.44 30.16 -6.47
C TRP A 59 -23.44 30.89 -7.81
N GLU A 60 -24.03 32.09 -7.87
CA GLU A 60 -24.21 32.85 -9.10
C GLU A 60 -23.14 33.94 -9.30
N GLY A 61 -22.56 34.47 -8.22
CA GLY A 61 -21.53 35.52 -8.28
C GLY A 61 -20.10 34.98 -8.19
N TRP A 62 -19.80 34.17 -7.17
CA TRP A 62 -18.44 33.74 -6.86
C TRP A 62 -18.00 32.47 -7.63
N LEU A 63 -18.83 31.42 -7.58
CA LEU A 63 -18.51 30.09 -8.13
C LEU A 63 -18.20 30.10 -9.63
N PRO A 64 -18.85 30.92 -10.49
CA PRO A 64 -18.49 30.96 -11.91
C PRO A 64 -17.03 31.38 -12.15
N SER A 65 -16.48 32.27 -11.33
CA SER A 65 -15.07 32.66 -11.44
C SER A 65 -14.12 31.54 -11.01
N LEU A 66 -14.44 30.80 -9.94
CA LEU A 66 -13.67 29.62 -9.56
C LEU A 66 -13.72 28.53 -10.64
N ARG A 67 -14.90 28.24 -11.20
CA ARG A 67 -15.07 27.25 -12.28
C ARG A 67 -14.29 27.65 -13.54
N ARG A 68 -14.26 28.93 -13.91
CA ARG A 68 -13.41 29.39 -15.02
C ARG A 68 -11.93 29.16 -14.73
N ALA A 69 -11.48 29.49 -13.52
CA ALA A 69 -10.09 29.27 -13.13
C ALA A 69 -9.71 27.78 -13.10
N SER A 70 -10.60 26.90 -12.65
CA SER A 70 -10.35 25.45 -12.62
C SER A 70 -10.22 24.84 -14.01
N LEU A 71 -10.88 25.40 -15.02
CA LEU A 71 -10.75 24.95 -16.41
C LEU A 71 -9.37 25.25 -17.00
N SER A 72 -8.76 26.37 -16.63
CA SER A 72 -7.38 26.72 -17.01
C SER A 72 -6.30 26.17 -16.08
N TRP A 73 -6.71 25.55 -14.96
CA TRP A 73 -5.81 25.01 -13.95
C TRP A 73 -5.25 23.65 -14.37
N ASP A 74 -3.93 23.50 -14.24
CA ASP A 74 -3.25 22.21 -14.24
C ASP A 74 -2.79 21.85 -12.81
N PRO A 75 -3.31 20.75 -12.22
CA PRO A 75 -2.89 20.27 -10.90
C PRO A 75 -1.39 20.01 -10.77
N ARG A 76 -0.70 19.64 -11.85
CA ARG A 76 0.75 19.36 -11.83
C ARG A 76 1.58 20.62 -11.60
N ASP A 77 1.24 21.70 -12.31
CA ASP A 77 2.09 22.90 -12.37
C ASP A 77 1.65 23.96 -11.35
N HIS A 78 0.35 24.05 -11.06
CA HIS A 78 -0.24 25.11 -10.22
C HIS A 78 -1.04 24.53 -9.06
N MET A 79 -0.54 23.47 -8.42
CA MET A 79 -1.16 22.87 -7.23
C MET A 79 -1.36 23.88 -6.10
N GLU A 80 -0.29 24.57 -5.70
CA GLU A 80 -0.24 25.39 -4.48
C GLU A 80 -1.26 26.54 -4.48
N PRO A 81 -1.41 27.35 -5.56
CA PRO A 81 -2.42 28.41 -5.58
C PRO A 81 -3.83 27.87 -5.42
N MET A 82 -4.19 26.80 -6.14
CA MET A 82 -5.54 26.23 -6.05
C MET A 82 -5.82 25.67 -4.65
N LEU A 83 -4.86 24.94 -4.06
CA LEU A 83 -5.01 24.38 -2.72
C LEU A 83 -5.25 25.49 -1.68
N ARG A 84 -4.45 26.56 -1.73
CA ARG A 84 -4.60 27.71 -0.83
C ARG A 84 -5.94 28.42 -0.95
N ILE A 85 -6.44 28.64 -2.17
CA ILE A 85 -7.77 29.26 -2.37
C ILE A 85 -8.83 28.42 -1.71
N ILE A 86 -8.79 27.10 -1.94
CA ILE A 86 -9.75 26.18 -1.33
C ILE A 86 -9.65 26.25 0.19
N GLU A 87 -8.47 26.17 0.78
CA GLU A 87 -8.28 26.29 2.24
C GLU A 87 -8.81 27.61 2.82
N ILE A 88 -8.59 28.74 2.14
CA ILE A 88 -9.06 30.07 2.56
C ILE A 88 -10.59 30.17 2.48
N TRP A 89 -11.20 29.62 1.43
CA TRP A 89 -12.63 29.72 1.19
C TRP A 89 -13.44 28.63 1.88
N LEU A 90 -12.88 27.48 2.23
CA LEU A 90 -13.59 26.38 2.90
C LEU A 90 -14.33 26.82 4.17
N PRO A 91 -13.77 27.64 5.08
CA PRO A 91 -14.49 28.16 6.25
C PRO A 91 -15.61 29.12 5.89
N VAL A 92 -15.62 29.63 4.65
CA VAL A 92 -16.59 30.62 4.17
C VAL A 92 -17.82 30.01 3.52
N LEU A 93 -17.66 28.82 2.95
CA LEU A 93 -18.67 28.19 2.13
C LEU A 93 -19.69 27.39 2.95
N PRO A 94 -20.97 27.33 2.53
CA PRO A 94 -21.93 26.35 3.02
C PRO A 94 -21.45 24.91 2.74
N GLU A 95 -21.79 23.97 3.61
CA GLU A 95 -21.29 22.59 3.55
C GLU A 95 -21.56 21.92 2.19
N TRP A 96 -22.78 22.01 1.68
CA TRP A 96 -23.15 21.44 0.38
C TRP A 96 -22.31 22.00 -0.79
N MET A 97 -21.89 23.27 -0.69
CA MET A 97 -21.11 23.93 -1.72
C MET A 97 -19.65 23.50 -1.65
N LYS A 98 -19.09 23.30 -0.45
CA LYS A 98 -17.78 22.68 -0.27
C LYS A 98 -17.74 21.34 -1.00
N GLU A 99 -18.75 20.51 -0.74
CA GLU A 99 -18.84 19.19 -1.37
C GLU A 99 -18.97 19.28 -2.89
N ASN A 100 -19.81 20.19 -3.39
CA ASN A 100 -19.91 20.42 -4.83
C ASN A 100 -18.57 20.82 -5.46
N ILE A 101 -17.80 21.70 -4.83
CA ILE A 101 -16.51 22.16 -5.36
C ILE A 101 -15.49 21.03 -5.36
N LEU A 102 -15.35 20.32 -4.25
CA LEU A 102 -14.38 19.23 -4.14
C LEU A 102 -14.70 18.12 -5.15
N GLU A 103 -15.96 17.71 -5.26
CA GLU A 103 -16.38 16.60 -6.12
C GLU A 103 -16.51 16.95 -7.61
N GLN A 104 -17.04 18.13 -7.93
CA GLN A 104 -17.42 18.48 -9.31
C GLN A 104 -16.44 19.47 -9.97
N VAL A 105 -15.56 20.11 -9.20
CA VAL A 105 -14.61 21.09 -9.73
C VAL A 105 -13.17 20.61 -9.58
N ILE A 106 -12.77 20.15 -8.39
CA ILE A 106 -11.37 19.79 -8.12
C ILE A 106 -11.05 18.36 -8.57
N ILE A 107 -11.79 17.36 -8.08
CA ILE A 107 -11.52 15.94 -8.38
C ILE A 107 -11.49 15.65 -9.90
N PRO A 108 -12.42 16.15 -10.73
CA PRO A 108 -12.41 15.82 -12.17
C PRO A 108 -11.15 16.33 -12.88
N ARG A 109 -10.58 17.45 -12.44
CA ARG A 109 -9.34 18.01 -12.99
C ARG A 109 -8.12 17.18 -12.59
N ILE A 110 -8.10 16.74 -11.33
CA ILE A 110 -7.07 15.83 -10.84
C ILE A 110 -7.15 14.48 -11.57
N ASP A 111 -8.34 13.89 -11.70
CA ASP A 111 -8.56 12.61 -12.37
C ASP A 111 -8.15 12.65 -13.84
N ASP A 112 -8.49 13.71 -14.57
CA ASP A 112 -8.05 13.93 -15.96
C ASP A 112 -6.52 14.03 -16.07
N ARG A 113 -5.87 14.77 -15.16
CA ARG A 113 -4.41 14.87 -15.12
C ARG A 113 -3.74 13.53 -14.77
N VAL A 114 -4.31 12.77 -13.85
CA VAL A 114 -3.85 11.42 -13.51
C VAL A 114 -4.04 10.45 -14.68
N SER A 115 -5.13 10.60 -15.44
CA SER A 115 -5.43 9.79 -16.61
C SER A 115 -4.45 10.03 -17.77
N SER A 116 -3.99 11.27 -17.95
CA SER A 116 -2.97 11.63 -18.95
C SER A 116 -1.52 11.44 -18.48
N TRP A 117 -1.27 11.37 -17.17
CA TRP A 117 0.07 11.17 -16.61
C TRP A 117 0.69 9.81 -16.98
N ASP A 118 1.99 9.79 -17.26
CA ASP A 118 2.77 8.57 -17.50
C ASP A 118 4.05 8.55 -16.64
N PRO A 119 4.24 7.53 -15.77
CA PRO A 119 5.42 7.41 -14.91
C PRO A 119 6.77 7.30 -15.64
N LEU A 120 6.77 6.95 -16.93
CA LEU A 120 8.02 6.75 -17.68
C LEU A 120 8.48 8.00 -18.44
N THR A 121 7.59 8.95 -18.68
CA THR A 121 7.85 10.11 -19.54
C THR A 121 7.68 11.44 -18.81
N ASP A 122 6.89 11.48 -17.74
CA ASP A 122 6.67 12.70 -16.97
C ASP A 122 7.88 13.02 -16.08
N SER A 123 8.38 14.25 -16.17
CA SER A 123 9.50 14.75 -15.38
C SER A 123 9.13 15.12 -13.95
N VAL A 124 7.86 15.43 -13.68
CA VAL A 124 7.40 15.82 -12.35
C VAL A 124 6.81 14.59 -11.64
N PRO A 125 7.35 14.19 -10.48
CA PRO A 125 6.81 13.07 -9.74
C PRO A 125 5.36 13.30 -9.32
N ILE A 126 4.45 12.43 -9.72
CA ILE A 126 3.00 12.57 -9.44
C ILE A 126 2.65 12.81 -7.96
N HIS A 127 3.45 12.25 -7.05
CA HIS A 127 3.20 12.40 -5.62
C HIS A 127 3.40 13.85 -5.14
N SER A 128 4.25 14.64 -5.80
CA SER A 128 4.59 16.00 -5.35
C SER A 128 3.39 16.94 -5.41
N TRP A 129 2.52 16.76 -6.41
CA TRP A 129 1.33 17.58 -6.60
C TRP A 129 0.03 16.90 -6.18
N LEU A 130 -0.01 15.56 -6.07
CA LEU A 130 -1.22 14.84 -5.69
C LEU A 130 -1.36 14.64 -4.18
N VAL A 131 -0.28 14.28 -3.49
CA VAL A 131 -0.33 13.94 -2.05
C VAL A 131 -0.83 15.10 -1.18
N PRO A 132 -0.47 16.37 -1.43
CA PRO A 132 -0.99 17.49 -0.63
C PRO A 132 -2.53 17.59 -0.63
N TRP A 133 -3.19 17.18 -1.72
CA TRP A 133 -4.65 17.16 -1.78
C TRP A 133 -5.31 16.17 -0.82
N LEU A 134 -4.59 15.18 -0.29
CA LEU A 134 -5.14 14.26 0.71
C LEU A 134 -5.56 14.99 1.99
N ALA A 135 -4.92 16.10 2.33
CA ALA A 135 -5.30 16.89 3.51
C ALA A 135 -6.70 17.50 3.39
N VAL A 136 -7.15 17.80 2.17
CA VAL A 136 -8.45 18.44 1.89
C VAL A 136 -9.48 17.43 1.38
N LEU A 137 -9.09 16.51 0.49
CA LEU A 137 -10.00 15.56 -0.15
C LEU A 137 -10.16 14.24 0.62
N GLY A 138 -9.20 13.88 1.47
CA GLY A 138 -9.22 12.62 2.22
C GLY A 138 -9.55 11.41 1.34
N ASP A 139 -10.55 10.63 1.76
CA ASP A 139 -10.98 9.40 1.09
C ASP A 139 -11.60 9.61 -0.29
N ARG A 140 -12.00 10.85 -0.63
CA ARG A 140 -12.55 11.18 -1.96
C ARG A 140 -11.52 10.96 -3.07
N LEU A 141 -10.22 10.94 -2.73
CA LEU A 141 -9.14 10.70 -3.69
C LEU A 141 -8.91 9.21 -4.00
N GLN A 142 -9.50 8.27 -3.24
CA GLN A 142 -9.29 6.83 -3.42
C GLN A 142 -9.54 6.32 -4.84
N PRO A 143 -10.59 6.76 -5.59
CA PRO A 143 -10.80 6.35 -6.97
C PRO A 143 -9.63 6.72 -7.89
N VAL A 144 -9.03 7.91 -7.68
CA VAL A 144 -7.91 8.44 -8.46
C VAL A 144 -6.61 7.67 -8.17
N LEU A 145 -6.44 7.13 -6.95
CA LEU A 145 -5.27 6.36 -6.57
C LEU A 145 -5.18 4.99 -7.29
N ALA A 146 -6.31 4.43 -7.73
CA ALA A 146 -6.33 3.12 -8.38
C ALA A 146 -5.64 3.11 -9.77
N PRO A 147 -5.94 4.04 -10.71
CA PRO A 147 -5.20 4.18 -11.96
C PRO A 147 -3.69 4.37 -11.77
N ILE A 148 -3.27 5.13 -10.75
CA ILE A 148 -1.86 5.37 -10.45
C ILE A 148 -1.15 4.07 -10.10
N ARG A 149 -1.75 3.25 -9.22
CA ARG A 149 -1.23 1.91 -8.90
C ARG A 149 -1.05 1.06 -10.15
N GLN A 150 -2.03 1.04 -11.04
CA GLN A 150 -1.95 0.26 -12.28
C GLN A 150 -0.82 0.75 -13.21
N LYS A 151 -0.67 2.07 -13.37
CA LYS A 151 0.40 2.67 -14.18
C LYS A 151 1.78 2.40 -13.59
N LEU A 152 1.94 2.54 -12.27
CA LEU A 152 3.17 2.19 -11.57
C LEU A 152 3.50 0.70 -11.69
N ALA A 153 2.52 -0.20 -11.56
CA ALA A 153 2.72 -1.63 -11.78
C ALA A 153 3.20 -1.92 -13.21
N LYS A 154 2.59 -1.27 -14.21
CA LYS A 154 3.01 -1.39 -15.62
C LYS A 154 4.45 -0.89 -15.84
N ALA A 155 4.80 0.26 -15.28
CA ALA A 155 6.17 0.80 -15.35
C ALA A 155 7.18 -0.15 -14.69
N LEU A 156 6.82 -0.72 -13.52
CA LEU A 156 7.65 -1.69 -12.82
C LEU A 156 7.83 -2.99 -13.61
N ARG A 157 6.98 -3.34 -14.59
CA ARG A 157 7.23 -4.50 -15.46
C ARG A 157 8.46 -4.31 -16.35
N LEU A 158 8.78 -3.09 -16.76
CA LEU A 158 9.97 -2.77 -17.57
C LEU A 158 11.21 -2.50 -16.72
N TRP A 159 11.03 -2.24 -15.43
CA TRP A 159 12.13 -1.98 -14.49
C TRP A 159 13.03 -3.20 -14.26
N ASN A 160 14.36 -2.98 -14.25
CA ASN A 160 15.37 -3.97 -13.86
C ASN A 160 16.06 -3.55 -12.54
N PRO A 161 16.07 -4.40 -11.49
CA PRO A 161 16.72 -4.09 -10.21
C PRO A 161 18.24 -3.94 -10.25
N THR A 162 18.93 -4.51 -11.24
CA THR A 162 20.40 -4.50 -11.35
C THR A 162 20.94 -3.49 -12.35
N ASP A 163 20.06 -2.73 -13.02
CA ASP A 163 20.49 -1.68 -13.94
C ASP A 163 20.99 -0.46 -13.16
N HIS A 164 22.32 -0.43 -12.96
CA HIS A 164 23.02 0.66 -12.27
C HIS A 164 23.08 1.96 -13.09
N ARG A 165 22.70 1.94 -14.38
CA ARG A 165 22.73 3.13 -15.26
C ARG A 165 21.75 4.23 -14.84
N LEU A 166 20.78 3.91 -13.98
CA LEU A 166 19.83 4.87 -13.40
C LEU A 166 20.08 5.20 -11.93
N PHE A 167 21.14 4.67 -11.31
CA PHE A 167 21.26 4.69 -9.85
C PHE A 167 22.55 5.30 -9.30
N PHE A 168 23.60 5.41 -10.11
CA PHE A 168 24.82 6.12 -9.71
C PHE A 168 25.35 6.98 -10.86
N SER A 169 24.59 8.03 -11.20
CA SER A 169 25.17 9.23 -11.79
C SER A 169 24.96 10.36 -10.80
N THR A 170 26.07 11.00 -10.46
CA THR A 170 26.22 12.26 -9.72
C THR A 170 25.06 13.23 -9.98
N ILE A 171 24.61 13.91 -8.92
CA ILE A 171 23.68 15.07 -8.91
C ILE A 171 22.18 14.70 -8.94
N GLY A 172 21.48 14.96 -7.82
CA GLY A 172 20.10 15.46 -7.77
C GLY A 172 18.94 14.52 -8.13
N ASP A 173 18.97 13.82 -9.26
CA ASP A 173 17.75 13.39 -9.96
C ASP A 173 17.77 11.92 -10.39
N THR A 174 18.17 11.00 -9.50
CA THR A 174 18.09 9.55 -9.80
C THR A 174 16.70 9.02 -9.46
N PHE A 175 15.90 8.79 -10.51
CA PHE A 175 14.61 8.10 -10.52
C PHE A 175 14.76 6.63 -10.10
N SER A 176 15.04 6.41 -8.82
CA SER A 176 14.97 5.10 -8.21
C SER A 176 13.51 4.67 -8.11
N ALA A 177 13.17 3.44 -8.53
CA ALA A 177 11.84 2.86 -8.28
C ALA A 177 11.44 2.95 -6.79
N MET A 178 12.41 2.89 -5.88
CA MET A 178 12.20 3.08 -4.45
C MET A 178 11.81 4.53 -4.11
N ALA A 179 12.46 5.52 -4.71
CA ALA A 179 12.14 6.94 -4.53
C ALA A 179 10.73 7.27 -5.04
N ILE A 180 10.31 6.65 -6.14
CA ILE A 180 8.95 6.80 -6.68
C ILE A 180 7.91 6.16 -5.75
N LEU A 181 8.22 5.00 -5.16
CA LEU A 181 7.27 4.24 -4.33
C LEU A 181 7.21 4.72 -2.87
N LYS A 182 8.28 5.31 -2.32
CA LYS A 182 8.37 5.71 -0.91
C LYS A 182 7.27 6.69 -0.46
N PRO A 183 6.91 7.74 -1.23
CA PRO A 183 5.80 8.64 -0.88
C PRO A 183 4.47 7.92 -0.69
N TRP A 184 4.25 6.81 -1.40
CA TRP A 184 3.01 6.05 -1.33
C TRP A 184 2.89 5.17 -0.08
N CYS A 185 3.97 4.97 0.69
CA CYS A 185 3.91 4.24 1.96
C CYS A 185 3.01 4.92 2.99
N GLY A 186 2.89 6.25 2.95
CA GLY A 186 2.00 7.02 3.82
C GLY A 186 0.59 7.22 3.25
N VAL A 187 0.36 6.83 1.99
CA VAL A 187 -0.90 7.06 1.27
C VAL A 187 -1.70 5.77 1.14
N TRP A 188 -1.04 4.67 0.79
CA TRP A 188 -1.69 3.36 0.70
C TRP A 188 -1.72 2.68 2.05
N THR A 189 -2.74 1.84 2.26
CA THR A 189 -2.76 0.98 3.44
C THR A 189 -1.55 0.03 3.43
N PRO A 190 -1.00 -0.36 4.60
CA PRO A 190 0.14 -1.27 4.68
C PRO A 190 -0.11 -2.59 3.92
N ALA A 191 -1.34 -3.12 3.98
CA ALA A 191 -1.74 -4.32 3.23
C ALA A 191 -1.67 -4.11 1.70
N THR A 192 -2.14 -2.97 1.20
CA THR A 192 -2.07 -2.62 -0.22
C THR A 192 -0.62 -2.49 -0.68
N MET A 193 0.21 -1.79 0.08
CA MET A 193 1.63 -1.61 -0.23
C MET A 193 2.36 -2.97 -0.25
N SER A 194 2.12 -3.80 0.77
CA SER A 194 2.71 -5.14 0.84
C SER A 194 2.33 -6.01 -0.36
N ALA A 195 1.03 -6.07 -0.70
CA ALA A 195 0.55 -6.82 -1.85
C ALA A 195 1.14 -6.29 -3.18
N PHE A 196 1.23 -4.97 -3.33
CA PHE A 196 1.80 -4.33 -4.50
C PHE A 196 3.28 -4.70 -4.69
N LEU A 197 4.07 -4.62 -3.63
CA LEU A 197 5.49 -4.99 -3.64
C LEU A 197 5.69 -6.49 -3.90
N ALA A 198 4.86 -7.34 -3.28
CA ALA A 198 4.89 -8.79 -3.48
C ALA A 198 4.61 -9.19 -4.93
N GLN A 199 3.76 -8.44 -5.64
CA GLN A 199 3.42 -8.73 -7.04
C GLN A 199 4.42 -8.14 -8.04
N ASN A 200 4.94 -6.93 -7.80
CA ASN A 200 5.68 -6.18 -8.83
C ASN A 200 7.19 -6.09 -8.58
N VAL A 201 7.63 -6.17 -7.33
CA VAL A 201 9.04 -5.97 -6.93
C VAL A 201 9.69 -7.28 -6.53
N VAL A 202 9.05 -8.06 -5.66
CA VAL A 202 9.61 -9.31 -5.12
C VAL A 202 9.96 -10.33 -6.21
N PRO A 203 9.13 -10.59 -7.23
CA PRO A 203 9.44 -11.60 -8.24
C PRO A 203 10.67 -11.25 -9.10
N LYS A 204 11.05 -9.97 -9.13
CA LYS A 204 12.19 -9.46 -9.89
C LYS A 204 13.50 -9.54 -9.10
N LYS A 205 13.46 -9.93 -7.84
CA LYS A 205 14.67 -10.10 -7.04
C LYS A 205 15.37 -11.38 -7.48
N CYS A 206 16.29 -11.23 -8.42
CA CYS A 206 17.06 -12.32 -9.02
C CYS A 206 18.16 -12.85 -8.08
N LEU A 207 17.81 -13.22 -6.84
CA LEU A 207 18.76 -13.90 -5.96
C LEU A 207 19.13 -15.30 -6.50
N ASP A 208 18.28 -15.84 -7.36
CA ASP A 208 18.52 -17.07 -8.11
C ASP A 208 19.57 -16.92 -9.21
N THR A 209 19.98 -15.71 -9.62
CA THR A 209 21.06 -15.48 -10.60
C THR A 209 22.38 -15.05 -9.98
N VAL A 210 22.44 -14.79 -8.67
CA VAL A 210 23.67 -14.36 -7.97
C VAL A 210 24.83 -15.30 -8.29
N ASN A 211 25.94 -14.76 -8.81
CA ASN A 211 27.18 -15.53 -8.89
C ASN A 211 27.83 -15.57 -7.49
N LEU A 212 27.88 -16.76 -6.90
CA LEU A 212 28.41 -16.98 -5.55
C LEU A 212 29.89 -17.35 -5.52
N ASN A 213 30.54 -17.47 -6.68
CA ASN A 213 31.96 -17.76 -6.79
C ASN A 213 32.79 -16.54 -6.34
N PRO A 214 33.54 -16.63 -5.22
CA PRO A 214 34.28 -15.49 -4.66
C PRO A 214 35.42 -14.99 -5.56
N ARG A 215 35.87 -15.83 -6.50
CA ARG A 215 36.94 -15.46 -7.45
C ARG A 215 36.41 -14.58 -8.58
N GLU A 216 35.16 -14.79 -8.97
CA GLU A 216 34.53 -14.13 -10.11
C GLU A 216 33.68 -12.93 -9.67
N ASN A 217 32.93 -13.07 -8.58
CA ASN A 217 32.04 -12.03 -8.09
C ASN A 217 32.47 -11.56 -6.70
N LYS A 218 33.05 -10.37 -6.64
CA LYS A 218 33.46 -9.71 -5.38
C LYS A 218 32.43 -8.69 -4.88
N LYS A 219 31.50 -8.27 -5.74
CA LYS A 219 30.56 -7.18 -5.44
C LYS A 219 29.19 -7.65 -4.98
N TYR A 220 28.73 -8.82 -5.46
CA TYR A 220 27.41 -9.37 -5.11
C TYR A 220 26.27 -8.35 -5.29
N GLU A 221 26.24 -7.65 -6.44
CA GLU A 221 25.33 -6.53 -6.70
C GLU A 221 23.84 -6.94 -6.56
N GLU A 222 23.49 -8.17 -6.95
CA GLU A 222 22.13 -8.71 -6.84
C GLU A 222 21.69 -8.86 -5.38
N TRP A 223 22.61 -9.24 -4.48
CA TRP A 223 22.36 -9.31 -3.05
C TRP A 223 22.04 -7.93 -2.49
N TYR A 224 22.91 -6.95 -2.75
CA TYR A 224 22.71 -5.59 -2.24
C TYR A 224 21.46 -4.93 -2.84
N SER A 225 21.18 -5.12 -4.13
CA SER A 225 19.96 -4.63 -4.77
C SER A 225 18.68 -5.24 -4.14
N CYS A 226 18.74 -6.49 -3.67
CA CYS A 226 17.66 -7.08 -2.90
C CYS A 226 17.55 -6.42 -1.51
N MET A 227 18.65 -6.32 -0.77
CA MET A 227 18.68 -5.81 0.61
C MET A 227 18.30 -4.33 0.74
N LEU A 228 18.47 -3.51 -0.30
CA LEU A 228 17.99 -2.12 -0.32
C LEU A 228 16.49 -1.98 -0.01
N TRP A 229 15.70 -3.04 -0.24
CA TRP A 229 14.25 -3.01 -0.08
C TRP A 229 13.78 -3.48 1.31
N ILE A 230 14.69 -3.83 2.22
CA ILE A 230 14.35 -4.32 3.57
C ILE A 230 13.57 -3.32 4.42
N GLY A 231 13.63 -2.03 4.09
CA GLY A 231 12.85 -0.97 4.74
C GLY A 231 11.42 -0.82 4.22
N MET A 232 11.09 -1.41 3.06
CA MET A 232 9.76 -1.34 2.44
C MET A 232 9.06 -2.70 2.37
N ILE A 233 9.82 -3.77 2.21
CA ILE A 233 9.33 -5.15 2.23
C ILE A 233 9.39 -5.66 3.67
N SER A 234 8.35 -6.36 4.13
CA SER A 234 8.34 -6.92 5.48
C SER A 234 9.52 -7.88 5.70
N PRO A 235 10.13 -7.90 6.89
CA PRO A 235 11.21 -8.83 7.20
C PRO A 235 10.83 -10.30 6.93
N ASP A 236 9.58 -10.70 7.18
CA ASP A 236 9.07 -12.05 6.88
C ASP A 236 9.12 -12.41 5.40
N THR A 237 8.70 -11.48 4.54
CA THR A 237 8.73 -11.67 3.09
C THR A 237 10.18 -11.69 2.60
N MET A 238 11.03 -10.79 3.10
CA MET A 238 12.45 -10.77 2.76
C MET A 238 13.14 -12.07 3.19
N ALA A 239 12.90 -12.55 4.40
CA ALA A 239 13.43 -13.83 4.89
C ALA A 239 12.96 -15.00 4.02
N SER A 240 11.69 -15.00 3.59
CA SER A 240 11.13 -16.01 2.69
C SER A 240 11.80 -15.99 1.31
N VAL A 241 12.04 -14.81 0.74
CA VAL A 241 12.74 -14.63 -0.54
C VAL A 241 14.18 -15.15 -0.46
N VAL A 242 14.92 -14.77 0.59
CA VAL A 242 16.29 -15.23 0.80
C VAL A 242 16.33 -16.76 1.00
N THR A 243 15.42 -17.30 1.82
CA THR A 243 15.27 -18.75 2.05
C THR A 243 15.04 -19.51 0.75
N LYS A 244 14.15 -19.00 -0.11
CA LYS A 244 13.72 -19.69 -1.32
C LYS A 244 14.72 -19.59 -2.48
N TYR A 245 15.29 -18.41 -2.71
CA TYR A 245 16.04 -18.12 -3.93
C TYR A 245 17.56 -18.08 -3.73
N PHE A 246 18.04 -17.67 -2.55
CA PHE A 246 19.48 -17.56 -2.27
C PHE A 246 20.05 -18.83 -1.65
N PHE A 247 19.47 -19.31 -0.54
CA PHE A 247 20.08 -20.39 0.25
C PHE A 247 20.30 -21.71 -0.50
N PRO A 248 19.43 -22.18 -1.41
CA PRO A 248 19.70 -23.39 -2.19
C PRO A 248 20.98 -23.27 -3.02
N ARG A 249 21.22 -22.11 -3.65
CA ARG A 249 22.43 -21.85 -4.44
C ARG A 249 23.66 -21.66 -3.56
N TRP A 250 23.50 -20.95 -2.45
CA TRP A 250 24.55 -20.76 -1.45
C TRP A 250 25.04 -22.08 -0.87
N TYR A 251 24.12 -22.97 -0.48
CA TYR A 251 24.47 -24.28 0.04
C TYR A 251 25.12 -25.16 -1.03
N ALA A 252 24.62 -25.16 -2.26
CA ALA A 252 25.23 -25.90 -3.36
C ALA A 252 26.66 -25.42 -3.66
N ALA A 253 26.90 -24.10 -3.69
CA ALA A 253 28.22 -23.53 -3.87
C ALA A 253 29.18 -23.90 -2.72
N LEU A 254 28.68 -23.91 -1.48
CA LEU A 254 29.42 -24.36 -0.31
C LEU A 254 29.87 -25.82 -0.45
N CYS A 255 28.95 -26.74 -0.73
CA CYS A 255 29.26 -28.15 -0.91
C CYS A 255 30.24 -28.37 -2.07
N GLN A 256 30.03 -27.70 -3.21
CA GLN A 256 30.91 -27.79 -4.37
C GLN A 256 32.34 -27.33 -4.04
N TRP A 257 32.50 -26.27 -3.25
CA TRP A 257 33.82 -25.81 -2.84
C TRP A 257 34.45 -26.80 -1.86
N LEU A 258 33.71 -27.32 -0.89
CA LEU A 258 34.20 -28.31 0.08
C LEU A 258 34.63 -29.63 -0.57
N ASP A 259 33.95 -30.08 -1.63
CA ASP A 259 34.30 -31.28 -2.38
C ASP A 259 35.47 -31.08 -3.36
N SER A 260 35.95 -29.84 -3.54
CA SER A 260 37.03 -29.55 -4.48
C SER A 260 38.36 -30.14 -3.99
N PRO A 261 39.12 -30.87 -4.84
CA PRO A 261 40.41 -31.45 -4.44
C PRO A 261 41.47 -30.44 -3.99
N ARG A 262 41.28 -29.15 -4.33
CA ARG A 262 42.18 -28.04 -3.97
C ARG A 262 41.57 -27.11 -2.91
N ALA A 263 40.52 -27.54 -2.22
CA ALA A 263 39.84 -26.71 -1.23
C ALA A 263 40.74 -26.41 -0.03
N ILE A 264 40.87 -25.13 0.31
CA ILE A 264 41.54 -24.68 1.53
C ILE A 264 40.44 -24.40 2.56
N LEU A 265 40.28 -25.28 3.55
CA LEU A 265 39.16 -25.22 4.52
C LEU A 265 39.05 -23.87 5.22
N ASN A 266 40.19 -23.21 5.50
CA ASN A 266 40.20 -21.88 6.12
C ASN A 266 39.55 -20.80 5.24
N GLU A 267 39.77 -20.85 3.92
CA GLU A 267 39.12 -19.93 2.98
C GLU A 267 37.61 -20.14 2.95
N VAL A 268 37.16 -21.40 2.96
CA VAL A 268 35.72 -21.73 2.98
C VAL A 268 35.07 -21.26 4.28
N LYS A 269 35.74 -21.43 5.43
CA LYS A 269 35.28 -20.92 6.74
C LYS A 269 35.18 -19.40 6.74
N MET A 270 36.14 -18.69 6.13
CA MET A 270 36.07 -17.23 5.99
C MET A 270 34.88 -16.82 5.14
N TRP A 271 34.68 -17.44 3.98
CA TRP A 271 33.54 -17.15 3.10
C TRP A 271 32.19 -17.38 3.79
N TYR A 272 32.04 -18.47 4.55
CA TYR A 272 30.84 -18.70 5.37
C TYR A 272 30.60 -17.54 6.35
N ARG A 273 31.63 -17.14 7.12
CA ARG A 273 31.52 -16.06 8.10
C ARG A 273 31.19 -14.72 7.45
N GLU A 274 31.74 -14.43 6.28
CA GLU A 274 31.39 -13.23 5.53
C GLU A 274 29.91 -13.20 5.16
N TRP A 275 29.33 -14.32 4.70
CA TRP A 275 27.91 -14.39 4.39
C TRP A 275 27.02 -14.29 5.61
N GLU A 276 27.39 -14.94 6.71
CA GLU A 276 26.69 -14.80 8.00
C GLU A 276 26.63 -13.34 8.46
N GLN A 277 27.74 -12.59 8.30
CA GLN A 277 27.82 -11.17 8.63
C GLN A 277 27.06 -10.28 7.64
N ARG A 278 27.03 -10.63 6.35
CA ARG A 278 26.30 -9.90 5.29
C ARG A 278 24.79 -9.97 5.44
N ILE A 279 24.24 -10.96 6.16
CA ILE A 279 22.80 -11.05 6.44
C ILE A 279 22.38 -9.93 7.41
N PRO A 280 21.44 -9.06 7.01
CA PRO A 280 20.97 -7.97 7.87
C PRO A 280 20.34 -8.47 9.17
N PRO A 281 20.53 -7.76 10.29
CA PRO A 281 20.00 -8.19 11.60
C PRO A 281 18.48 -8.36 11.60
N GLN A 282 17.75 -7.60 10.79
CA GLN A 282 16.29 -7.65 10.68
C GLN A 282 15.77 -9.03 10.24
N ILE A 283 16.55 -9.77 9.45
CA ILE A 283 16.17 -11.11 8.98
C ILE A 283 17.04 -12.23 9.60
N ARG A 284 18.16 -11.89 10.24
CA ARG A 284 19.11 -12.87 10.78
C ARG A 284 18.48 -13.84 11.77
N ASP A 285 17.57 -13.34 12.60
CA ASP A 285 16.97 -14.14 13.67
C ASP A 285 15.83 -15.06 13.23
N TYR A 286 15.41 -14.98 11.97
CA TYR A 286 14.35 -15.81 11.43
C TYR A 286 14.72 -17.30 11.46
N PRO A 287 13.79 -18.19 11.89
CA PRO A 287 14.07 -19.62 12.00
C PRO A 287 14.59 -20.26 10.70
N THR A 288 14.03 -19.87 9.55
CA THR A 288 14.45 -20.39 8.25
C THR A 288 15.87 -19.97 7.88
N ILE A 289 16.28 -18.76 8.24
CA ILE A 289 17.62 -18.24 7.99
C ILE A 289 18.64 -18.96 8.89
N LYS A 290 18.33 -19.05 10.20
CA LYS A 290 19.14 -19.80 11.18
C LYS A 290 19.33 -21.25 10.78
N GLU A 291 18.28 -21.93 10.34
CA GLU A 291 18.36 -23.32 9.94
C GLU A 291 19.27 -23.52 8.71
N ASN A 292 19.18 -22.66 7.70
CA ASN A 292 20.07 -22.76 6.55
C ASN A 292 21.54 -22.45 6.88
N LEU A 293 21.80 -21.48 7.77
CA LEU A 293 23.15 -21.22 8.27
C LEU A 293 23.69 -22.40 9.08
N ARG A 294 22.86 -23.01 9.94
CA ARG A 294 23.20 -24.22 10.70
C ARG A 294 23.56 -25.37 9.76
N ARG A 295 22.79 -25.58 8.70
CA ARG A 295 23.09 -26.61 7.68
C ARG A 295 24.46 -26.39 7.04
N GLY A 296 24.81 -25.16 6.65
CA GLY A 296 26.14 -24.87 6.12
C GLY A 296 27.27 -25.10 7.14
N MET A 297 27.01 -24.82 8.42
CA MET A 297 27.97 -25.11 9.49
C MET A 297 28.20 -26.61 9.69
N VAL A 298 27.14 -27.42 9.63
CA VAL A 298 27.24 -28.90 9.69
C VAL A 298 28.07 -29.43 8.52
N ALA A 299 27.83 -28.95 7.30
CA ALA A 299 28.62 -29.31 6.12
C ALA A 299 30.13 -29.01 6.30
N LEU A 300 30.47 -27.84 6.87
CA LEU A 300 31.86 -27.49 7.19
C LEU A 300 32.49 -28.44 8.21
N MET A 301 31.72 -28.86 9.21
CA MET A 301 32.18 -29.79 10.24
C MET A 301 32.41 -31.19 9.66
N GLU A 302 31.49 -31.71 8.86
CA GLU A 302 31.61 -33.01 8.18
C GLU A 302 32.83 -33.05 7.25
N SER A 303 33.00 -32.01 6.42
CA SER A 303 34.17 -31.91 5.53
C SER A 303 35.49 -31.83 6.32
N SER A 304 35.53 -31.15 7.46
CA SER A 304 36.72 -31.10 8.32
C SER A 304 37.09 -32.46 8.93
N GLN A 305 36.14 -33.39 9.02
CA GLN A 305 36.34 -34.77 9.44
C GLN A 305 36.63 -35.72 8.27
N GLY A 306 36.71 -35.20 7.04
CA GLY A 306 36.95 -35.98 5.83
C GLY A 306 35.71 -36.68 5.25
N LEU A 307 34.51 -36.36 5.75
CA LEU A 307 33.25 -36.88 5.21
C LEU A 307 32.83 -36.08 3.96
N ARG A 308 32.23 -36.77 2.99
CA ARG A 308 31.61 -36.14 1.80
C ARG A 308 30.33 -35.44 2.21
N VAL A 309 30.16 -34.20 1.78
CA VAL A 309 28.95 -33.40 2.09
C VAL A 309 27.87 -33.73 1.06
N SER A 310 26.65 -34.03 1.53
CA SER A 310 25.52 -34.29 0.63
C SER A 310 24.83 -32.99 0.20
N THR A 311 24.57 -32.86 -1.11
CA THR A 311 23.81 -31.75 -1.73
C THR A 311 22.29 -31.99 -1.72
N GLY A 312 21.84 -33.15 -1.25
CA GLY A 312 20.42 -33.50 -1.24
C GLY A 312 19.58 -32.58 -0.33
N PRO A 313 18.27 -32.41 -0.63
CA PRO A 313 17.36 -31.84 0.35
C PRO A 313 17.43 -32.68 1.64
N PRO A 314 17.24 -32.07 2.82
CA PRO A 314 17.27 -32.83 4.06
C PRO A 314 16.28 -33.99 3.93
N PRO A 315 16.61 -35.20 4.42
CA PRO A 315 15.59 -36.21 4.62
C PRO A 315 14.46 -35.54 5.41
N PRO A 316 13.18 -35.79 5.05
CA PRO A 316 12.07 -35.30 5.86
C PRO A 316 12.38 -35.66 7.32
N PRO A 317 12.00 -34.81 8.30
CA PRO A 317 12.18 -35.14 9.70
C PRO A 317 11.72 -36.58 9.89
N LEU A 318 12.56 -37.43 10.49
CA LEU A 318 12.14 -38.74 10.94
C LEU A 318 11.06 -38.47 11.99
N THR A 319 9.82 -38.32 11.54
CA THR A 319 8.65 -38.34 12.37
C THR A 319 8.70 -39.71 13.01
N GLN A 320 8.96 -39.75 14.32
CA GLN A 320 8.68 -40.94 15.11
C GLN A 320 7.25 -41.32 14.76
N GLY A 321 7.12 -42.50 14.15
CA GLY A 321 5.86 -42.96 13.60
C GLY A 321 4.80 -42.90 14.67
N VAL A 322 3.82 -42.02 14.48
CA VAL A 322 2.52 -42.18 15.14
C VAL A 322 2.02 -43.55 14.71
N PRO A 323 1.63 -44.44 15.65
CA PRO A 323 1.12 -45.75 15.27
C PRO A 323 -0.09 -45.55 14.36
N PRO A 324 -0.26 -46.37 13.30
CA PRO A 324 -1.38 -46.23 12.39
C PRO A 324 -2.70 -46.40 13.17
N PRO A 325 -3.75 -45.63 12.83
CA PRO A 325 -5.07 -45.86 13.39
C PRO A 325 -5.55 -47.27 13.02
N PRO A 326 -6.30 -47.95 13.90
CA PRO A 326 -6.80 -49.29 13.62
C PRO A 326 -7.72 -49.27 12.39
N PRO A 327 -7.70 -50.35 11.57
CA PRO A 327 -8.47 -50.41 10.33
C PRO A 327 -9.98 -50.35 10.60
N PRO A 328 -10.78 -49.76 9.69
CA PRO A 328 -12.23 -49.77 9.81
C PRO A 328 -12.75 -51.21 9.73
N ALA A 329 -13.56 -51.61 10.71
CA ALA A 329 -14.25 -52.88 10.67
C ALA A 329 -15.14 -52.94 9.41
N ALA A 330 -14.89 -53.92 8.55
CA ALA A 330 -15.72 -54.22 7.40
C ALA A 330 -17.10 -54.69 7.87
N MET A 331 -18.16 -53.93 7.57
CA MET A 331 -19.53 -54.42 7.61
C MET A 331 -20.06 -54.55 6.19
N ARG A 332 -20.28 -55.79 5.78
CA ARG A 332 -21.13 -56.18 4.64
C ARG A 332 -22.60 -56.29 5.10
N PRO A 333 -23.55 -56.27 4.16
CA PRO A 333 -24.81 -55.52 4.25
C PRO A 333 -26.00 -56.34 4.78
N GLY A 334 -26.98 -55.65 5.36
CA GLY A 334 -28.30 -56.22 5.59
C GLY A 334 -29.27 -55.34 6.39
N LEU A 335 -30.22 -54.74 5.67
CA LEU A 335 -31.63 -54.54 6.02
C LEU A 335 -32.01 -53.50 7.10
N GLY A 336 -32.84 -52.55 6.65
CA GLY A 336 -33.92 -51.97 7.44
C GLY A 336 -33.72 -50.54 7.93
N VAL A 337 -34.30 -49.58 7.20
CA VAL A 337 -34.64 -48.25 7.74
C VAL A 337 -35.72 -48.43 8.82
N PRO A 338 -35.66 -47.67 9.93
CA PRO A 338 -36.77 -46.77 10.21
C PRO A 338 -36.29 -45.33 10.48
N MET A 339 -37.08 -44.38 9.98
CA MET A 339 -37.00 -42.94 10.25
C MET A 339 -37.00 -42.67 11.76
N ASN A 340 -36.22 -41.68 12.20
CA ASN A 340 -36.29 -41.14 13.57
C ASN A 340 -36.71 -39.65 13.54
N PRO A 341 -37.49 -39.19 14.53
CA PRO A 341 -38.32 -37.99 14.45
C PRO A 341 -37.52 -36.71 14.74
N GLN A 342 -37.89 -35.62 14.06
CA GLN A 342 -37.40 -34.29 14.40
C GLN A 342 -37.91 -33.90 15.79
N LEU A 343 -36.98 -33.56 16.68
CA LEU A 343 -37.27 -32.98 18.00
C LEU A 343 -38.08 -31.69 17.82
N SER A 344 -39.13 -31.55 18.63
CA SER A 344 -40.05 -30.42 18.53
C SER A 344 -39.40 -29.16 19.14
N LEU A 345 -39.67 -28.01 18.53
CA LEU A 345 -39.11 -26.70 18.91
C LEU A 345 -39.37 -26.35 20.39
N LYS A 346 -40.42 -26.91 20.99
CA LYS A 346 -40.72 -26.79 22.42
C LYS A 346 -39.66 -27.44 23.31
N GLU A 347 -39.16 -28.61 22.93
CA GLU A 347 -38.15 -29.36 23.71
C GLU A 347 -36.77 -28.69 23.65
N ILE A 348 -36.48 -27.99 22.55
CA ILE A 348 -35.24 -27.20 22.39
C ILE A 348 -35.28 -25.97 23.30
N LEU A 349 -36.43 -25.30 23.38
CA LEU A 349 -36.60 -24.12 24.24
C LEU A 349 -36.54 -24.48 25.72
N GLU A 350 -37.19 -25.57 26.14
CA GLU A 350 -37.14 -26.03 27.54
C GLU A 350 -35.71 -26.41 27.96
N ARG A 351 -34.95 -27.05 27.05
CA ARG A 351 -33.56 -27.43 27.31
C ARG A 351 -32.62 -26.22 27.37
N MET A 352 -32.88 -25.18 26.59
CA MET A 352 -32.10 -23.94 26.59
C MET A 352 -32.40 -23.09 27.84
N ALA A 353 -33.66 -23.04 28.28
CA ALA A 353 -34.05 -22.35 29.52
C ALA A 353 -33.42 -23.00 30.77
N ALA A 354 -33.34 -24.34 30.80
CA ALA A 354 -32.69 -25.09 31.87
C ALA A 354 -31.17 -24.89 31.94
N GLN A 355 -30.50 -24.58 30.82
CA GLN A 355 -29.06 -24.29 30.81
C GLN A 355 -28.70 -22.90 31.33
N HIS A 356 -29.67 -21.99 31.40
CA HIS A 356 -29.45 -20.60 31.81
C HIS A 356 -30.13 -20.24 33.14
N ASP A 357 -30.56 -21.24 33.93
CA ASP A 357 -31.26 -21.07 35.22
C ASP A 357 -32.48 -20.12 35.16
N LEU A 358 -33.18 -20.11 34.03
CA LEU A 358 -34.40 -19.31 33.86
C LEU A 358 -35.63 -20.17 34.13
N THR A 359 -36.30 -19.92 35.26
CA THR A 359 -37.58 -20.55 35.60
C THR A 359 -38.69 -20.08 34.65
N HIS A 360 -39.16 -20.98 33.78
CA HIS A 360 -40.29 -20.72 32.89
C HIS A 360 -41.61 -20.78 33.66
N ILE A 361 -42.26 -19.63 33.89
CA ILE A 361 -43.60 -19.54 34.46
C ILE A 361 -44.58 -19.30 33.30
N PRO A 362 -45.44 -20.27 32.93
CA PRO A 362 -46.44 -20.04 31.89
C PRO A 362 -47.52 -19.09 32.42
N GLN A 363 -47.65 -17.90 31.81
CA GLN A 363 -48.83 -17.06 32.00
C GLN A 363 -50.03 -17.72 31.29
N ARG A 364 -51.11 -17.95 32.04
CA ARG A 364 -52.43 -18.18 31.46
C ARG A 364 -53.03 -16.81 31.14
N ASP A 365 -53.22 -16.53 29.86
CA ASP A 365 -54.54 -16.34 29.26
C ASP A 365 -54.47 -16.56 27.74
#